data_AF-A0A356UA21-F1
#
_entry.id   AF-A0A356UA21-F1
#
_cell.length_a   1.000
_cell.length_b   1.000
_cell.length_c   1.000
_cell.angle_alpha   90.00
_cell.angle_beta   90.00
_cell.angle_gamma   90.00
#
_symmetry.space_group_name_H-M   'P 1'
#
loop_
_entity.id
_entity.type
_entity.pdbx_description
1 polymer ?
#
loop_
_entity_poly.entity_id
_entity_poly.type
_entity_poly.pdbx_seq_one_letter_code
_entity_poly.pdbx_strand_id
1 'polypeptide(L)'
;ASEELIYKLLQMSGRKREQLDDIIVTGYGRIAVADAGQVATEIKCHARAVAQLYPQVGTIVDIGGQDSKVIRVNEQGRVIDFAM
;
A
#
# COMPACT_ATOMS: atom_id res chain seq x y z
N ALA A 1 8.39 14.81 5.99
CA ALA A 1 8.73 13.38 5.79
C ALA A 1 8.16 12.83 4.48
N SER A 2 6.83 12.84 4.27
CA SER A 2 6.20 12.37 3.02
C SER A 2 6.61 13.18 1.79
N GLU A 3 6.58 14.51 1.87
CA GLU A 3 7.00 15.41 0.77
C GLU A 3 8.46 15.18 0.36
N GLU A 4 9.35 15.03 1.35
CA GLU A 4 10.76 14.75 1.12
C GLU A 4 10.97 13.40 0.42
N LEU A 5 10.20 12.37 0.81
CA LEU A 5 10.24 11.06 0.15
C LEU A 5 9.76 11.13 -1.30
N ILE A 6 8.63 11.79 -1.56
CA ILE A 6 8.09 11.96 -2.91
C ILE A 6 9.10 12.71 -3.79
N TYR A 7 9.67 13.80 -3.28
CA TYR A 7 10.71 14.57 -3.98
C TYR A 7 11.92 13.69 -4.34
N LYS A 8 12.43 12.90 -3.39
CA LYS A 8 13.56 11.97 -3.64
C LYS A 8 13.21 10.92 -4.70
N LEU A 9 12.03 10.32 -4.65
CA LEU A 9 11.59 9.30 -5.62
C LEU A 9 11.43 9.89 -7.03
N LEU A 10 10.93 11.12 -7.15
CA LEU A 10 10.84 11.84 -8.43
C LEU A 10 12.23 12.10 -9.02
N GLN A 11 13.18 12.56 -8.21
CA GLN A 11 14.57 12.75 -8.63
C GLN A 11 15.21 11.43 -9.09
N MET A 12 15.07 10.37 -8.31
CA MET A 12 15.62 9.05 -8.63
C MET A 12 15.02 8.43 -9.90
N SER A 13 13.74 8.70 -10.17
CA SER A 13 13.05 8.19 -11.36
C SER A 13 13.21 9.09 -12.60
N GLY A 14 13.82 10.28 -12.47
CA GLY A 14 13.91 11.27 -13.55
C GLY A 14 12.54 11.81 -14.00
N ARG A 15 11.52 11.71 -13.14
CA ARG A 15 10.15 12.16 -13.41
C ARG A 15 9.88 13.49 -12.72
N LYS A 16 8.98 14.28 -13.29
CA LYS A 16 8.42 15.48 -12.66
C LYS A 16 7.07 15.17 -12.01
N ARG A 17 6.66 15.98 -11.03
CA ARG A 17 5.40 15.77 -10.28
C ARG A 17 4.19 15.76 -11.19
N GLU A 18 4.20 16.58 -12.24
CA GLU A 18 3.11 16.72 -13.21
C GLU A 18 2.98 15.51 -14.15
N GLN A 19 3.96 14.61 -14.15
CA GLN A 19 3.94 13.36 -14.92
C GLN A 19 3.33 12.19 -14.12
N LEU A 20 2.91 12.42 -12.88
CA LEU A 20 2.21 11.43 -12.07
C LEU A 20 0.71 11.62 -12.21
N ASP A 21 0.01 10.57 -12.66
CA ASP A 21 -1.44 10.60 -12.78
C ASP A 21 -2.13 10.64 -11.41
N ASP A 22 -1.61 9.89 -10.42
CA ASP A 22 -2.17 9.82 -9.08
C ASP A 22 -1.09 9.42 -8.04
N ILE A 23 -1.32 9.77 -6.77
CA ILE A 23 -0.56 9.28 -5.61
C ILE A 23 -1.53 8.61 -4.65
N ILE A 24 -1.35 7.30 -4.46
CA ILE A 24 -2.12 6.50 -3.51
C ILE A 24 -1.29 6.27 -2.26
N VAL A 25 -1.83 6.62 -1.09
CA VAL A 25 -1.13 6.53 0.19
C VAL A 25 -1.77 5.49 1.11
N THR A 26 -0.92 4.72 1.79
CA THR A 26 -1.33 3.70 2.75
C THR A 26 -0.53 3.76 4.05
N GLY A 27 -0.76 2.81 4.96
CA GLY A 27 -0.16 2.77 6.29
C GLY A 27 -0.93 3.57 7.34
N TYR A 28 -0.47 3.51 8.59
CA TYR A 28 -1.05 4.24 9.72
C TYR A 28 -1.09 5.77 9.49
N GLY A 29 -0.01 6.32 8.94
CA GLY A 29 0.13 7.76 8.65
C GLY A 29 -0.59 8.26 7.40
N ARG A 30 -1.35 7.43 6.68
CA ARG A 30 -1.94 7.77 5.37
C ARG A 30 -2.78 9.05 5.36
N ILE A 31 -3.43 9.37 6.47
CA ILE A 31 -4.30 10.55 6.61
C ILE A 31 -3.51 11.86 6.75
N ALA A 32 -2.22 11.78 7.07
CA ALA A 32 -1.37 12.95 7.26
C ALA A 32 -0.71 13.44 5.96
N VAL A 33 -0.91 12.75 4.84
CA VAL A 33 -0.32 13.12 3.55
C VAL A 33 -1.32 13.93 2.75
N ALA A 34 -1.09 15.25 2.65
CA ALA A 34 -2.01 16.18 2.00
C ALA A 34 -2.10 16.00 0.46
N ASP A 35 -1.00 15.59 -0.18
CA ASP A 35 -0.89 15.44 -1.65
C ASP A 35 -1.36 14.05 -2.15
N ALA A 36 -2.15 13.34 -1.34
CA ALA A 36 -2.70 12.04 -1.72
C ALA A 36 -3.98 12.24 -2.55
N GLY A 37 -4.00 11.73 -3.79
CA GLY A 37 -5.25 11.67 -4.55
C GLY A 37 -6.20 10.61 -3.98
N GLN A 38 -5.64 9.52 -3.44
CA GLN A 38 -6.41 8.48 -2.75
C GLN A 38 -5.69 7.93 -1.53
N VAL A 39 -6.47 7.48 -0.55
CA VAL A 39 -5.97 6.78 0.64
C VAL A 39 -6.58 5.39 0.73
N ALA A 40 -5.76 4.39 1.04
CA ALA A 40 -6.17 3.00 1.19
C ALA A 40 -5.55 2.37 2.43
N THR A 41 -6.21 1.37 3.01
CA THR A 41 -5.63 0.62 4.13
C THR A 41 -4.50 -0.28 3.64
N GLU A 42 -3.51 -0.50 4.49
CA GLU A 42 -2.37 -1.38 4.16
C GLU A 42 -2.83 -2.81 3.88
N ILE A 43 -3.88 -3.27 4.57
CA ILE A 43 -4.55 -4.55 4.31
C ILE A 43 -5.01 -4.64 2.84
N LYS A 44 -5.67 -3.60 2.31
CA LYS A 44 -6.13 -3.58 0.91
C LYS A 44 -4.94 -3.52 -0.06
N CYS A 45 -3.92 -2.72 0.25
CA CYS A 45 -2.73 -2.61 -0.59
C CYS A 45 -1.95 -3.94 -0.67
N HIS A 46 -1.75 -4.63 0.46
CA HIS A 46 -1.14 -5.95 0.50
C HIS A 46 -1.97 -7.00 -0.24
N ALA A 47 -3.29 -7.04 -0.01
CA ALA A 47 -4.17 -7.96 -0.72
C ALA A 47 -4.12 -7.75 -2.24
N ARG A 48 -4.17 -6.49 -2.71
CA ARG A 48 -4.03 -6.15 -4.14
C ARG A 48 -2.68 -6.62 -4.70
N ALA A 49 -1.59 -6.38 -3.99
CA ALA A 49 -0.26 -6.78 -4.45
C ALA A 49 -0.14 -8.30 -4.59
N VAL A 50 -0.61 -9.05 -3.58
CA VAL A 50 -0.58 -10.52 -3.58
C VAL A 50 -1.50 -11.08 -4.66
N ALA A 51 -2.69 -10.53 -4.86
CA ALA A 51 -3.59 -10.95 -5.93
C ALA A 51 -2.95 -10.87 -7.33
N GLN A 52 -2.11 -9.85 -7.54
CA GLN A 52 -1.45 -9.61 -8.83
C GLN A 52 -0.17 -10.43 -9.00
N LEU A 53 0.64 -10.55 -7.95
CA LEU A 53 1.97 -11.17 -8.03
C LEU A 53 1.96 -12.66 -7.70
N TYR A 54 1.07 -13.09 -6.80
CA TYR A 54 1.01 -14.44 -6.24
C TYR A 54 -0.46 -14.88 -6.06
N PRO A 55 -1.22 -15.05 -7.15
CA PRO A 55 -2.67 -15.32 -7.09
C PRO A 55 -3.05 -16.61 -6.34
N GLN A 56 -2.10 -17.53 -6.14
CA GLN A 56 -2.27 -18.77 -5.37
C GLN A 56 -2.23 -18.58 -3.85
N VAL A 57 -1.82 -17.41 -3.34
CA VAL A 57 -1.68 -17.16 -1.91
C VAL A 57 -3.05 -16.87 -1.30
N GLY A 58 -3.44 -17.65 -0.29
CA GLY A 58 -4.70 -17.46 0.47
C GLY A 58 -4.54 -16.73 1.80
N THR A 59 -3.31 -16.55 2.29
CA THR A 59 -3.03 -15.92 3.58
C THR A 59 -1.77 -15.06 3.49
N ILE A 60 -1.87 -13.83 3.97
CA ILE A 60 -0.77 -12.87 4.06
C ILE A 60 -0.45 -12.70 5.55
N VAL A 61 0.82 -12.80 5.90
CA VAL A 61 1.33 -12.46 7.25
C VAL A 61 2.24 -11.26 7.09
N ASP A 62 1.79 -10.12 7.59
CA ASP A 62 2.53 -8.86 7.57
C ASP A 62 3.08 -8.58 8.98
N ILE A 63 4.41 -8.54 9.12
CA ILE A 63 5.09 -8.32 10.40
C ILE A 63 5.71 -6.94 10.36
N GLY A 64 5.02 -5.96 10.95
CA GLY A 64 5.46 -4.58 11.03
C GLY A 64 6.29 -4.29 12.28
N GLY A 65 6.67 -3.02 12.44
CA GLY A 65 7.43 -2.56 13.62
C GLY A 65 6.59 -2.34 14.88
N GLN A 66 5.27 -2.14 14.74
CA GLN A 66 4.37 -1.86 15.86
C GLN A 66 3.30 -2.95 16.07
N ASP A 67 2.85 -3.57 14.99
CA ASP A 67 1.83 -4.62 15.00
C ASP A 67 2.14 -5.69 13.95
N SER A 68 1.44 -6.82 14.02
CA SER A 68 1.49 -7.87 13.00
C SER A 68 0.07 -8.18 12.55
N LYS A 69 -0.12 -8.42 11.24
CA LYS A 69 -1.43 -8.68 10.67
C LYS A 69 -1.45 -10.03 9.98
N VAL A 70 -2.51 -10.78 10.19
CA VAL A 70 -2.82 -11.99 9.42
C VAL A 70 -4.05 -11.70 8.59
N ILE A 71 -3.92 -11.75 7.27
CA ILE A 71 -4.97 -11.37 6.32
C ILE A 71 -5.31 -12.59 5.46
N ARG A 72 -6.56 -13.04 5.53
CA ARG A 72 -7.06 -14.10 4.66
C ARG A 72 -7.62 -13.48 3.39
N VAL A 73 -7.21 -13.99 2.23
CA VAL A 73 -7.70 -13.57 0.92
C VAL A 73 -8.30 -14.76 0.16
N ASN A 74 -9.22 -14.49 -0.76
CA ASN A 74 -9.73 -15.51 -1.68
C ASN A 74 -8.93 -15.54 -2.99
N GLU A 75 -9.28 -16.48 -3.88
CA GLU A 75 -8.66 -16.67 -5.21
C GLU A 75 -8.75 -15.43 -6.13
N GLN A 76 -9.65 -14.49 -5.83
CA GLN A 76 -9.80 -13.22 -6.54
C GLN A 76 -9.01 -12.08 -5.88
N GLY A 77 -8.23 -12.37 -4.83
CA GLY A 77 -7.47 -11.38 -4.10
C GLY A 77 -8.29 -10.49 -3.15
N ARG A 78 -9.55 -10.83 -2.89
CA ARG A 78 -10.39 -10.09 -1.96
C ARG A 78 -10.10 -10.50 -0.53
N VAL A 79 -10.01 -9.52 0.35
CA VAL A 79 -9.88 -9.73 1.80
C VAL A 79 -11.16 -10.36 2.32
N ILE A 80 -11.03 -11.54 2.92
CA ILE A 80 -12.13 -12.30 3.54
C ILE A 80 -12.19 -12.03 5.04
N ASP A 81 -11.02 -12.01 5.68
CA ASP A 81 -10.90 -11.81 7.12
C ASP A 81 -9.51 -11.25 7.45
N PHE A 82 -9.36 -10.60 8.60
CA PHE A 82 -8.06 -10.19 9.10
C PHE A 82 -8.02 -10.11 10.63
N ALA A 83 -6.83 -10.35 11.19
CA ALA A 83 -6.51 -10.14 12.59
C ALA A 83 -5.28 -9.22 12.72
N MET A 84 -5.25 -8.46 13.82
CA MET A 84 -4.17 -7.55 14.23
C MET A 84 -3.75 -7.85 15.67
#